data_AF-A0A4Q5KJ98-F1
#
_entry.id   AF-A0A4Q5KJ98-F1
#
_cell.length_a   1.000
_cell.length_b   1.000
_cell.length_c   1.000
_cell.angle_alpha   90.00
_cell.angle_beta   90.00
_cell.angle_gamma   90.00
#
_symmetry.space_group_name_H-M   'P 1'
#
loop_
_entity.id
_entity.type
_entity.pdbx_description
1 polymer ?
#
loop_
_entity_poly.entity_id
_entity_poly.type
_entity_poly.pdbx_seq_one_letter_code
_entity_poly.pdbx_strand_id
1 'polypeptide(L)' 'MKRQKRDRLERAQSQGYKAGLNGRSSENCPYQAMDARSCWLGGWRDARDDKHSGLFK' A
#
# COMPACT_ATOMS: atom_id res chain seq x y z
N MET A 1 -2.00 7.29 -25.55
CA MET A 1 -1.72 7.72 -24.16
C MET A 1 -0.31 7.28 -23.76
N LYS A 2 0.66 8.21 -23.60
CA LYS A 2 1.95 7.88 -22.98
C LYS A 2 1.70 7.64 -21.50
N ARG A 3 1.42 6.39 -21.12
CA ARG A 3 1.30 6.02 -19.72
C ARG A 3 2.71 6.08 -19.14
N GLN A 4 3.06 7.17 -18.44
CA GLN A 4 4.25 7.16 -17.60
C GLN A 4 4.13 5.91 -16.72
N LYS A 5 5.14 5.04 -16.78
CA LYS A 5 5.19 3.86 -15.92
C LYS A 5 5.27 4.43 -14.50
N ARG A 6 4.14 4.45 -13.79
CA ARG A 6 4.11 4.75 -12.35
C ARG A 6 5.27 4.00 -11.71
N ASP A 7 6.04 4.74 -10.93
CA ASP A 7 7.25 4.25 -10.30
C ASP A 7 6.92 2.94 -9.55
N ARG A 8 7.84 1.99 -9.55
CA ARG A 8 7.60 0.69 -8.91
C ARG A 8 7.28 0.88 -7.43
N LEU A 9 7.88 1.88 -6.78
CA LEU A 9 7.65 2.22 -5.38
C LEU A 9 6.27 2.83 -5.15
N GLU A 10 5.83 3.75 -6.01
CA GLU A 10 4.50 4.37 -5.94
C GLU A 10 3.39 3.32 -6.14
N ARG A 11 3.61 2.35 -7.04
CA ARG A 11 2.72 1.20 -7.21
C ARG A 11 2.68 0.34 -5.95
N ALA A 12 3.83 0.08 -5.33
CA ALA A 12 3.92 -0.70 -4.10
C ALA A 12 3.15 -0.03 -2.97
N GLN A 13 3.32 1.29 -2.77
CA GLN A 13 2.57 2.06 -1.79
C GLN A 13 1.06 1.99 -2.04
N SER A 14 0.62 2.24 -3.28
CA SER A 14 -0.80 2.17 -3.66
C SER A 14 -1.41 0.78 -3.41
N GLN A 15 -0.65 -0.29 -3.69
CA GLN A 15 -1.08 -1.66 -3.41
C GLN A 15 -1.16 -1.94 -1.90
N GLY A 16 -0.22 -1.41 -1.13
CA GLY A 16 -0.21 -1.48 0.32
C GLY A 16 -1.45 -0.86 0.92
N TYR A 17 -1.76 0.37 0.51
CA TYR A 17 -2.94 1.10 0.92
C TYR A 17 -4.23 0.33 0.62
N LYS A 18 -4.37 -0.16 -0.62
CA LYS A 18 -5.51 -1.01 -0.99
C LYS A 18 -5.59 -2.28 -0.12
N ALA A 19 -4.47 -2.92 0.19
CA ALA A 19 -4.44 -4.11 1.03
C ALA A 19 -4.88 -3.80 2.47
N GLY A 20 -4.44 -2.66 3.03
CA GLY A 20 -4.84 -2.17 4.35
C GLY A 20 -6.33 -1.89 4.43
N LEU A 21 -6.89 -1.21 3.41
CA LEU A 21 -8.33 -0.98 3.29
C LEU A 21 -9.11 -2.30 3.19
N ASN A 22 -8.59 -3.31 2.51
CA ASN A 22 -9.24 -4.62 2.44
C ASN A 22 -9.07 -5.46 3.73
N GLY A 23 -8.40 -4.95 4.76
CA GLY A 23 -8.17 -5.68 6.01
C GLY A 23 -7.19 -6.84 5.88
N ARG A 24 -6.37 -6.88 4.82
CA ARG A 24 -5.36 -7.94 4.64
C ARG A 24 -4.21 -7.76 5.63
N SER A 25 -3.52 -8.85 5.98
CA SER A 25 -2.33 -8.79 6.84
C SER A 25 -1.13 -8.16 6.11
N SER A 26 -0.23 -7.54 6.89
CA SER A 26 1.02 -6.95 6.39
C SER A 26 1.99 -8.00 5.82
N GLU A 27 1.81 -9.26 6.20
CA GLU A 27 2.57 -10.42 5.71
C GLU A 27 2.22 -10.78 4.26
N ASN A 28 1.06 -10.33 3.77
CA ASN A 28 0.63 -10.58 2.39
C ASN A 28 1.33 -9.64 1.37
N CYS A 29 2.43 -9.00 1.78
CA CYS A 29 3.23 -8.15 0.92
C CYS A 29 3.95 -9.01 -0.13
N PRO A 30 3.70 -8.80 -1.44
CA PRO A 30 4.34 -9.59 -2.50
C PRO A 30 5.77 -9.17 -2.81
N TYR A 31 6.26 -8.10 -2.16
CA TYR A 31 7.57 -7.51 -2.44
C TYR A 31 8.64 -8.06 -1.52
N GLN A 32 9.69 -8.64 -2.11
CA GLN A 32 10.91 -9.07 -1.40
C GLN A 32 11.95 -7.95 -1.30
N ALA A 33 11.97 -7.03 -2.26
CA ALA A 33 12.86 -5.87 -2.24
C ALA A 33 12.50 -4.93 -1.07
N MET A 34 13.51 -4.55 -0.28
CA MET A 34 13.30 -3.79 0.96
C MET A 34 12.62 -2.44 0.69
N ASP A 35 13.02 -1.70 -0.34
CA ASP A 35 12.42 -0.40 -0.67
C ASP A 35 10.93 -0.52 -1.01
N ALA A 36 10.59 -1.45 -1.91
CA ALA A 36 9.21 -1.69 -2.30
C ALA A 36 8.36 -2.21 -1.14
N ARG A 37 8.94 -3.06 -0.28
CA ARG A 37 8.29 -3.55 0.94
C ARG A 37 8.02 -2.41 1.92
N SER A 38 8.99 -1.52 2.13
CA SER A 38 8.83 -0.34 2.99
C SER A 38 7.72 0.59 2.47
N CYS A 39 7.70 0.88 1.16
CA CYS A 39 6.63 1.67 0.55
C CYS A 39 5.25 1.00 0.68
N TRP A 40 5.17 -0.31 0.43
CA TRP A 40 3.93 -1.07 0.57
C TRP A 40 3.44 -1.09 2.01
N LEU A 41 4.33 -1.31 2.98
CA LEU A 41 3.97 -1.29 4.40
C LEU A 41 3.55 0.11 4.87
N GLY A 42 4.16 1.17 4.33
CA GLY A 42 3.75 2.55 4.57
C GLY A 42 2.29 2.77 4.17
N GLY A 43 1.95 2.52 2.90
CA GLY A 43 0.58 2.65 2.44
C GLY A 43 -0.41 1.77 3.21
N TRP A 44 -0.02 0.54 3.58
CA TRP A 44 -0.86 -0.36 4.37
C TRP A 44 -1.19 0.19 5.77
N ARG A 45 -0.23 0.85 6.43
CA ARG A 45 -0.43 1.51 7.72
C ARG A 45 -1.35 2.71 7.57
N ASP A 46 -1.10 3.56 6.57
CA ASP A 46 -1.95 4.72 6.28
C ASP A 46 -3.41 4.30 6.09
N ALA A 47 -3.66 3.25 5.31
CA ALA A 47 -5.01 2.73 5.10
C ALA A 47 -5.68 2.15 6.36
N ARG A 48 -4.90 1.57 7.28
CA ARG A 48 -5.43 1.10 8.56
C ARG A 48 -5.73 2.26 9.50
N ASP A 49 -4.87 3.26 9.52
CA ASP A 49 -5.07 4.49 10.29
C ASP A 49 -6.33 5.21 9.81
N ASP A 50 -6.48 5.37 8.49
CA ASP A 50 -7.66 5.93 7.83
C ASP A 50 -8.95 5.13 8.10
N LYS A 51 -8.86 3.79 8.18
CA LYS A 51 -9.98 2.96 8.61
C LYS A 51 -10.30 3.11 10.09
N HIS A 52 -9.28 3.26 10.93
CA HIS A 52 -9.44 3.37 12.36
C HIS A 52 -9.95 4.76 12.79
N SER A 53 -9.50 5.81 12.10
CA SER A 53 -9.94 7.20 12.28
C SER A 53 -11.37 7.43 11.79
N GLY A 54 -11.97 6.45 11.11
CA GLY A 54 -13.36 6.50 10.65
C GLY A 54 -13.55 7.31 9.37
N LEU A 55 -12.46 7.64 8.64
CA LEU A 55 -12.53 8.33 7.34
C LEU A 55 -13.13 7.44 6.24
N PHE A 56 -13.00 6.11 6.38
CA PHE A 56 -13.55 5.13 5.44
C PHE A 56 -14.49 4.18 6.18
N LYS A 57 -15.78 4.29 5.88
CA LYS A 57 -16.87 3.48 6.45
C LYS A 57 -17.15 2.26 5.59
#